data_AF-A0A656QJS1-F1
#
_entry.id   AF-A0A656QJS1-F1
#
_cell.length_a   1.000
_cell.length_b   1.000
_cell.length_c   1.000
_cell.angle_alpha   90.00
_cell.angle_beta   90.00
_cell.angle_gamma   90.00
#
_symmetry.space_group_name_H-M   'P 1'
#
loop_
_entity.id
_entity.type
_entity.pdbx_description
1 polymer ?
#
loop_
_entity_poly.entity_id
_entity_poly.type
_entity_poly.pdbx_seq_one_letter_code
_entity_poly.pdbx_strand_id
1 'polypeptide(L)'
;MDLSSKDSKTKFYLSSRPLVGGGEVHVRFENDGYVYYLFDRMVLARDESDSSAGVIAFRKGRKVFDRRCDNDASVRQRGYEVLPREEFRDIGAK
;
A
#
# COMPACT_ATOMS: atom_id res chain seq x y z
N MET A 1 -19.29 -28.71 17.75
CA MET A 1 -18.23 -27.73 18.05
C MET A 1 -18.53 -26.51 17.20
N ASP A 2 -19.17 -25.52 17.81
CA ASP A 2 -19.49 -24.23 17.21
C ASP A 2 -18.20 -23.48 16.84
N LEU A 3 -17.94 -23.31 15.55
CA LEU A 3 -16.93 -22.39 15.05
C LEU A 3 -17.53 -20.98 14.95
N SER A 4 -17.93 -20.43 16.10
CA SER A 4 -18.17 -19.00 16.24
C SER A 4 -16.81 -18.30 16.38
N SER A 5 -16.12 -18.13 15.25
CA SER A 5 -14.91 -17.30 15.18
C SER A 5 -15.32 -15.96 14.59
N LYS A 6 -15.60 -15.01 15.48
CA LYS A 6 -15.79 -13.58 15.21
C LYS A 6 -15.10 -13.12 13.93
N ASP A 7 -15.92 -12.67 12.99
CA ASP A 7 -15.62 -11.84 11.83
C ASP A 7 -14.39 -10.93 12.07
N SER A 8 -13.20 -11.39 11.70
CA SER A 8 -12.00 -10.56 11.75
C SER A 8 -12.04 -9.68 10.50
N LYS A 9 -12.76 -8.56 10.59
CA LYS A 9 -12.82 -7.52 9.56
C LYS A 9 -11.43 -7.37 8.93
N THR A 10 -11.34 -7.66 7.63
CA THR A 10 -10.08 -7.63 6.90
C THR A 10 -9.43 -6.26 7.10
N LYS A 11 -8.27 -6.24 7.77
CA LYS A 11 -7.60 -4.99 8.17
C LYS A 11 -6.79 -4.35 7.04
N PHE A 12 -6.54 -5.10 5.97
CA PHE A 12 -5.64 -4.73 4.89
C PHE A 12 -6.37 -4.76 3.55
N TYR A 13 -6.16 -3.73 2.75
CA TYR A 13 -6.73 -3.60 1.41
C TYR A 13 -5.61 -3.31 0.42
N LEU A 14 -5.66 -3.95 -0.74
CA LEU A 14 -4.71 -3.73 -1.82
C LEU A 14 -5.33 -2.84 -2.89
N SER A 15 -4.58 -1.84 -3.34
CA SER A 15 -4.90 -1.11 -4.57
C SER A 15 -3.66 -1.02 -5.44
N SER A 16 -3.86 -0.91 -6.74
CA SER A 16 -2.75 -0.80 -7.68
C SER A 16 -3.14 0.01 -8.91
N ARG A 17 -2.20 0.75 -9.47
CA ARG A 17 -2.32 1.35 -10.81
C ARG A 17 -1.14 0.94 -11.70
N PRO A 18 -1.37 0.70 -12.99
CA PRO A 18 -0.27 0.56 -13.94
C PRO A 18 0.45 1.91 -14.10
N LEU A 19 1.77 1.88 -14.26
CA LEU A 19 2.59 3.02 -14.62
C LEU A 19 3.46 2.65 -15.83
N VAL A 20 3.99 3.64 -16.54
CA VAL A 20 4.88 3.37 -17.69
C VAL A 20 6.09 2.57 -17.21
N GLY A 21 6.25 1.36 -17.75
CA GLY A 21 7.33 0.43 -17.42
C GLY A 21 7.30 -0.17 -16.01
N GLY A 22 6.15 -0.11 -15.32
CA GLY A 22 6.01 -0.67 -13.98
C GLY A 22 4.60 -0.52 -13.42
N GLY A 23 4.51 -0.21 -12.13
CA GLY A 23 3.25 -0.05 -11.42
C GLY A 23 3.45 0.58 -10.07
N GLU A 24 2.34 0.95 -9.45
CA GLU A 24 2.31 1.38 -8.07
C GLU A 24 1.25 0.59 -7.34
N VAL A 25 1.63 0.02 -6.21
CA VAL A 25 0.78 -0.80 -5.36
C VAL A 25 0.77 -0.22 -3.96
N HIS A 26 -0.40 -0.21 -3.34
CA HIS A 26 -0.58 0.17 -1.95
C HIS A 26 -1.22 -0.97 -1.18
N VAL A 27 -0.78 -1.16 0.07
CA VAL A 27 -1.49 -1.94 1.07
C VAL A 27 -1.93 -0.99 2.18
N ARG A 28 -3.23 -0.71 2.23
CA ARG A 28 -3.84 0.18 3.22
C ARG A 28 -4.29 -0.59 4.45
N PHE A 29 -4.07 -0.04 5.63
CA PHE A 29 -4.68 -0.52 6.87
C PHE A 29 -4.92 0.62 7.86
N GLU A 30 -5.81 0.38 8.84
CA GLU A 30 -6.12 1.35 9.88
C GLU A 30 -5.74 0.80 11.26
N ASN A 31 -5.10 1.65 12.07
CA ASN A 31 -4.79 1.33 13.46
C ASN A 31 -4.80 2.61 14.31
N ASP A 32 -5.51 2.60 15.44
CA ASP A 32 -5.57 3.70 16.42
C ASP A 32 -5.88 5.09 15.84
N GLY A 33 -6.79 5.15 14.85
CA GLY A 33 -7.18 6.40 14.18
C GLY A 33 -6.17 6.95 13.17
N TYR A 34 -5.17 6.14 12.81
CA TYR A 34 -4.27 6.39 11.69
C TYR A 34 -4.66 5.50 10.50
N VAL A 35 -4.49 6.06 9.30
CA VAL A 35 -4.56 5.32 8.03
C VAL A 35 -3.14 5.17 7.52
N TYR A 36 -2.66 3.94 7.37
CA TYR A 36 -1.34 3.61 6.87
C TYR A 36 -1.43 3.11 5.45
N TYR A 37 -0.41 3.44 4.66
CA TYR A 37 -0.18 2.89 3.33
C TYR A 37 1.25 2.37 3.28
N LEU A 38 1.39 1.05 3.13
CA LEU A 38 2.63 0.47 2.61
C LEU A 38 2.59 0.65 1.10
N PHE A 39 3.65 1.18 0.49
CA PHE A 39 3.68 1.38 -0.95
C PHE A 39 4.94 0.78 -1.56
N ASP A 40 4.79 0.34 -2.80
CA ASP A 40 5.86 -0.01 -3.72
C ASP A 40 5.49 0.58 -5.09
N ARG A 41 6.43 1.31 -5.69
CA ARG A 41 6.25 2.07 -6.92
C ARG A 41 7.47 1.89 -7.80
N MET A 42 7.22 1.53 -9.06
CA MET A 42 8.22 1.44 -10.11
C MET A 42 7.74 2.24 -11.33
N VAL A 43 8.60 3.13 -11.83
CA VAL A 43 8.36 3.91 -13.05
C VAL A 43 9.60 3.86 -13.93
N LEU A 44 9.42 3.66 -15.23
CA LEU A 44 10.49 3.84 -16.19
C LEU A 44 10.67 5.34 -16.48
N ALA A 45 11.85 5.87 -16.18
CA ALA A 45 12.21 7.27 -16.35
C ALA A 45 13.37 7.38 -17.36
N ARG A 46 13.02 7.81 -18.59
CA ARG A 46 13.91 8.07 -19.74
C ARG A 46 14.71 6.85 -20.20
N ASP A 47 15.61 6.32 -19.37
CA ASP A 47 16.44 5.13 -19.64
C ASP A 47 16.72 4.27 -18.39
N GLU A 48 16.24 4.67 -17.21
CA GLU A 48 16.45 3.95 -15.94
C GLU A 48 15.12 3.70 -15.22
N SER A 49 15.04 2.61 -14.46
CA SER A 49 13.90 2.35 -13.58
C SER A 49 14.07 3.09 -12.27
N ASP A 50 13.12 3.95 -11.94
CA ASP A 50 13.00 4.57 -10.61
C ASP A 50 12.05 3.72 -9.76
N SER A 51 12.59 3.07 -8.72
CA SER A 51 11.84 2.29 -7.76
C SER A 51 11.85 2.94 -6.38
N SER A 52 10.70 2.96 -5.72
CA SER A 52 10.56 3.48 -4.37
C SER A 52 9.54 2.68 -3.58
N ALA A 53 9.86 2.39 -2.33
CA ALA A 53 8.97 1.73 -1.39
C ALA A 53 9.01 2.43 -0.04
N GLY A 54 7.97 2.24 0.78
CA GLY A 54 7.90 2.92 2.07
C GLY A 54 6.57 2.79 2.77
N VAL A 55 6.44 3.59 3.83
CA VAL A 55 5.22 3.69 4.65
C VAL A 55 4.84 5.15 4.80
N ILE A 56 3.58 5.46 4.49
CA ILE A 56 2.97 6.77 4.74
C ILE A 56 1.84 6.58 5.75
N ALA A 57 1.72 7.47 6.72
CA ALA A 57 0.58 7.48 7.63
C ALA A 57 -0.15 8.83 7.63
N PHE A 58 -1.47 8.76 7.69
CA PHE A 58 -2.36 9.90 7.80
C PHE A 58 -3.14 9.82 9.11
N ARG A 59 -3.39 10.97 9.73
CA ARG A 59 -4.30 11.10 10.87
C ARG A 59 -5.23 12.27 10.63
N LYS A 60 -6.55 12.05 10.71
CA LYS A 60 -7.58 13.07 10.39
C LYS A 60 -7.34 13.71 9.01
N GLY A 61 -6.98 12.90 8.02
CA GLY A 61 -6.70 13.34 6.63
C GLY A 61 -5.36 14.05 6.41
N ARG A 62 -4.56 14.28 7.46
CA ARG A 62 -3.25 14.95 7.34
C ARG A 62 -2.12 13.92 7.37
N LYS A 63 -1.15 14.04 6.46
CA LYS A 63 0.07 13.22 6.49
C LYS A 63 0.88 13.54 7.75
N VAL A 64 1.16 12.52 8.56
CA VAL A 64 1.89 12.64 9.83
C VAL A 64 3.17 11.81 9.86
N PHE A 65 3.33 10.90 8.90
CA PHE A 65 4.51 10.05 8.77
C PHE A 65 4.75 9.75 7.28
N ASP A 66 6.01 9.76 6.88
CA ASP A 66 6.47 9.44 5.53
C ASP A 66 7.89 8.91 5.65
N ARG A 67 8.07 7.61 5.48
CA ARG A 67 9.38 6.96 5.57
C ARG A 67 9.59 6.04 4.41
N ARG A 68 10.68 6.26 3.69
CA ARG A 68 11.14 5.38 2.62
C ARG A 68 11.87 4.18 3.20
N CYS A 69 11.75 3.07 2.49
CA CYS A 69 12.52 1.87 2.69
C CYS A 69 13.85 1.99 1.93
N ASP A 70 14.94 1.58 2.57
CA ASP A 70 16.28 1.56 1.96
C ASP A 70 16.63 0.14 1.44
N ASN A 71 15.62 -0.73 1.35
CA ASN A 71 15.74 -2.13 0.94
C ASN A 71 14.72 -2.47 -0.15
N ASP A 72 14.86 -3.67 -0.72
CA ASP A 72 13.85 -4.28 -1.57
C ASP A 72 12.59 -4.61 -0.73
N ALA A 73 11.62 -3.70 -0.78
CA ALA A 73 10.39 -3.75 -0.01
C ALA A 73 9.16 -3.81 -0.93
N SER A 74 9.11 -4.84 -1.79
CA SER A 74 7.98 -5.07 -2.68
C SER A 74 6.82 -5.85 -2.07
N VAL A 75 5.62 -5.55 -2.56
CA VAL A 75 4.44 -6.39 -2.30
C VAL A 75 4.56 -7.67 -3.11
N ARG A 76 4.68 -8.80 -2.41
CA ARG A 76 4.84 -10.12 -3.04
C ARG A 76 3.55 -10.58 -3.70
N GLN A 77 3.67 -11.47 -4.68
CA GLN A 77 2.55 -12.07 -5.43
C GLN A 77 1.39 -12.52 -4.54
N ARG A 78 1.67 -13.21 -3.43
CA ARG A 78 0.63 -13.67 -2.51
C ARG A 78 -0.26 -12.53 -1.99
N GLY A 79 0.28 -11.32 -1.83
CA GLY A 79 -0.50 -10.14 -1.46
C GLY A 79 -1.57 -9.79 -2.50
N TYR A 80 -1.26 -9.90 -3.78
CA TYR A 80 -2.23 -9.70 -4.87
C TYR A 80 -3.32 -10.78 -4.94
N GLU A 81 -3.03 -11.98 -4.45
CA GLU A 81 -3.94 -13.12 -4.47
C GLU A 81 -4.91 -13.12 -3.28
N VAL A 82 -4.46 -12.69 -2.10
CA VAL A 82 -5.23 -12.86 -0.84
C VAL A 82 -5.82 -11.57 -0.28
N LEU A 83 -5.29 -10.39 -0.63
CA LEU A 83 -5.80 -9.12 -0.12
C LEU A 83 -7.02 -8.67 -0.92
N PRO A 84 -8.10 -8.21 -0.26
CA PRO A 84 -9.23 -7.62 -0.96
C PRO A 84 -8.79 -6.36 -1.69
N ARG A 85 -9.36 -6.13 -2.88
CA ARG A 85 -9.06 -4.95 -3.68
C ARG A 85 -9.90 -3.76 -3.26
N GLU A 86 -9.29 -2.58 -3.35
CA GLU A 86 -9.97 -1.28 -3.25
C GLU A 86 -9.56 -0.35 -4.40
N GLU A 87 -10.30 0.75 -4.55
CA GLU A 87 -9.95 1.77 -5.52
C GLU A 87 -8.60 2.42 -5.18
N PHE A 88 -7.80 2.66 -6.22
CA PHE A 88 -6.52 3.32 -6.06
C PHE A 88 -6.70 4.78 -5.63
N ARG A 89 -5.90 5.22 -4.66
CA ARG A 89 -5.86 6.61 -4.19
C ARG A 89 -4.44 7.13 -4.28
N ASP A 90 -4.26 8.32 -4.86
CA ASP A 90 -2.94 8.96 -4.85
C ASP A 90 -2.59 9.42 -3.42
N ILE A 91 -1.51 8.85 -2.87
CA ILE A 91 -1.01 9.14 -1.51
C ILE A 91 0.16 10.13 -1.52
N GLY A 92 0.59 10.58 -2.71
CA GLY A 92 1.66 11.57 -2.90
C GLY A 92 1.16 13.02 -2.94
N ALA A 93 -0.13 13.24 -3.17
CA ALA A 93 -0.72 14.58 -3.22
C ALA A 93 -0.78 15.24 -1.82
N LYS A 94 -0.29 16.49 -1.74
CA LYS A 94 -0.27 17.34 -0.54
C LYS A 94 -1.67 17.79 -0.14
#